data_AF-A0A2H6LCF7-F1
#
_entry.id   AF-A0A2H6LCF7-F1
#
_cell.length_a   1.000
_cell.length_b   1.000
_cell.length_c   1.000
_cell.angle_alpha   90.00
_cell.angle_beta   90.00
_cell.angle_gamma   90.00
#
_symmetry.space_group_name_H-M   'P 1'
#
loop_
_entity.id
_entity.type
_entity.pdbx_description
1 polymer ?
#
loop_
_entity_poly.entity_id
_entity_poly.type
_entity_poly.pdbx_seq_one_letter_code
_entity_poly.pdbx_strand_id
1 'polypeptide(L)'
;MDLGDCYRLLGLRSGASFAEIKTSYRRLAQQYHPDINPDDKKAKDKFIALTEAYRLLLTVVPPEETVEQPSSQSFTPRREEPKATPKTTVVTETFVSRREEPKATRQETAPKTTVTTEKPQSPPANIGEIEQRLKWKTYEQLQRFLKAKRFPQAIALAEALADRLPKDAEVRQWLAIAYQIWGRALINDNQVLKARIYLKKALKTDPHNKALWNEVQRDFQKIEQIF
;
A
#
# COMPACT_ATOMS: atom_id res chain seq x y z
N MET A 1 -16.83 -11.66 24.23
CA MET A 1 -17.79 -10.60 23.90
C MET A 1 -19.09 -11.24 23.48
N ASP A 2 -20.24 -10.79 23.99
CA ASP A 2 -21.54 -11.22 23.45
C ASP A 2 -21.87 -10.46 22.15
N LEU A 3 -22.73 -11.04 21.32
CA LEU A 3 -23.13 -10.45 20.03
C LEU A 3 -23.88 -9.13 20.23
N GLY A 4 -24.75 -9.03 21.25
CA GLY A 4 -25.48 -7.82 21.58
C GLY A 4 -24.55 -6.67 22.00
N ASP A 5 -23.49 -6.99 22.74
CA ASP A 5 -22.47 -6.03 23.16
C ASP A 5 -21.66 -5.50 21.97
N CYS A 6 -21.41 -6.33 20.96
CA CYS A 6 -20.72 -5.91 19.73
C CYS A 6 -21.51 -4.84 18.97
N TYR A 7 -22.83 -5.02 18.83
CA TYR A 7 -23.70 -4.01 18.22
C TYR A 7 -23.72 -2.71 19.03
N ARG A 8 -23.84 -2.81 20.35
CA ARG A 8 -23.84 -1.64 21.25
C ARG A 8 -22.53 -0.86 21.20
N LEU A 9 -21.40 -1.56 21.14
CA LEU A 9 -20.08 -0.94 21.04
C LEU A 9 -19.92 -0.14 19.74
N LEU A 10 -20.51 -0.62 18.64
CA LEU A 10 -20.60 0.06 17.36
C LEU A 10 -21.73 1.12 17.30
N GLY A 11 -22.46 1.34 18.39
CA GLY A 11 -23.58 2.29 18.44
C GLY A 11 -24.77 1.89 17.58
N LEU A 12 -24.93 0.58 17.32
CA LEU A 12 -25.97 0.02 16.48
C LEU A 12 -27.00 -0.76 17.32
N ARG A 13 -28.19 -0.95 16.75
CA ARG A 13 -29.19 -1.87 17.29
C ARG A 13 -28.81 -3.31 16.94
N SER A 14 -29.23 -4.26 17.77
CA SER A 14 -29.10 -5.69 17.49
C SER A 14 -29.81 -6.03 16.18
N GLY A 15 -29.12 -6.70 15.26
CA GLY A 15 -29.66 -7.02 13.93
C GLY A 15 -29.48 -5.92 12.88
N ALA A 16 -28.59 -4.95 13.12
CA ALA A 16 -28.21 -3.98 12.09
C ALA A 16 -27.63 -4.65 10.85
N SER A 17 -27.91 -4.07 9.67
CA SER A 17 -27.44 -4.58 8.40
C SER A 17 -25.92 -4.48 8.25
N PHE A 18 -25.34 -5.30 7.38
CA PHE A 18 -23.92 -5.25 7.06
C PHE A 18 -23.44 -3.84 6.64
N ALA A 19 -24.26 -3.13 5.87
CA ALA A 19 -23.98 -1.77 5.41
C ALA A 19 -23.87 -0.78 6.58
N GLU A 20 -24.76 -0.90 7.57
CA GLU A 20 -24.76 -0.07 8.78
C GLU A 20 -23.56 -0.40 9.68
N ILE A 21 -23.26 -1.69 9.86
CA ILE A 21 -22.09 -2.17 10.61
C ILE A 21 -20.80 -1.58 10.02
N LYS A 22 -20.62 -1.69 8.69
CA LYS A 22 -19.45 -1.15 7.98
C LYS A 22 -19.36 0.37 8.08
N THR A 23 -20.48 1.07 7.96
CA THR A 23 -20.53 2.54 8.00
C THR A 23 -20.20 3.06 9.40
N SER A 24 -20.78 2.46 10.44
CA SER A 24 -20.52 2.85 11.82
C SER A 24 -19.09 2.55 12.23
N TYR A 25 -18.58 1.35 11.90
CA TYR A 25 -17.19 0.98 12.14
C TYR A 25 -16.22 1.98 11.50
N ARG A 26 -16.41 2.35 10.23
CA ARG A 26 -15.55 3.32 9.55
C ARG A 26 -15.54 4.69 10.24
N ARG A 27 -16.69 5.16 10.74
CA ARG A 27 -16.80 6.43 11.47
C ARG A 27 -16.04 6.38 12.80
N LEU A 28 -16.28 5.34 13.59
CA LEU A 28 -15.67 5.19 14.92
C LEU A 28 -14.16 4.86 14.83
N ALA A 29 -13.74 4.08 13.84
CA ALA A 29 -12.34 3.77 13.60
C ALA A 29 -11.51 5.00 13.22
N GLN A 30 -12.08 5.95 12.48
CA GLN A 30 -11.42 7.24 12.22
C GLN A 30 -11.35 8.08 13.50
N GLN A 31 -12.42 8.13 14.29
CA GLN A 31 -12.47 8.92 15.52
C GLN A 31 -11.46 8.45 16.58
N TYR A 32 -11.27 7.13 16.72
CA TYR A 32 -10.37 6.53 17.70
C TYR A 32 -9.05 6.05 17.08
N HIS A 33 -8.70 6.50 15.87
CA HIS A 33 -7.49 6.06 15.19
C HIS A 33 -6.24 6.47 15.98
N PRO A 34 -5.22 5.61 16.11
CA PRO A 34 -3.99 5.93 16.84
C PRO A 34 -3.16 7.04 16.19
N ASP A 35 -3.34 7.29 14.89
CA ASP A 35 -2.70 8.42 14.18
C ASP A 35 -3.27 9.78 14.60
N ILE A 36 -4.56 9.82 14.95
CA ILE A 36 -5.23 11.05 15.41
C ILE A 36 -5.13 11.19 16.93
N ASN A 37 -5.03 10.05 17.65
CA ASN A 37 -4.96 10.01 19.10
C ASN A 37 -3.72 9.20 19.59
N PRO A 38 -2.49 9.66 19.31
CA PRO A 38 -1.27 8.89 19.62
C PRO A 38 -1.05 8.68 21.13
N ASP A 39 -1.47 9.62 21.97
CA ASP A 39 -1.21 9.61 23.42
C ASP A 39 -2.42 9.15 24.27
N ASP A 40 -3.58 8.91 23.65
CA ASP A 40 -4.78 8.50 24.38
C ASP A 40 -4.93 6.98 24.43
N LYS A 41 -4.54 6.41 25.58
CA LYS A 41 -4.71 4.97 25.86
C LYS A 41 -6.18 4.54 25.78
N LYS A 42 -7.13 5.39 26.16
CA LYS A 42 -8.57 5.06 26.10
C LYS A 42 -9.08 4.99 24.67
N ALA A 43 -8.58 5.86 23.78
CA ALA A 43 -8.89 5.79 22.35
C ALA A 43 -8.37 4.49 21.73
N LYS A 44 -7.15 4.09 22.08
CA LYS A 44 -6.56 2.81 21.65
C LYS A 44 -7.37 1.61 22.12
N ASP A 45 -7.76 1.56 23.39
CA ASP A 45 -8.54 0.44 23.94
C ASP A 45 -9.91 0.34 23.26
N LYS A 46 -10.57 1.48 23.02
CA LYS A 46 -11.82 1.55 22.25
C LYS A 46 -11.63 1.09 20.80
N PHE A 47 -10.56 1.48 20.14
CA PHE A 47 -10.25 1.07 18.77
C PHE A 47 -10.07 -0.45 18.65
N ILE A 48 -9.37 -1.05 19.60
CA ILE A 48 -9.18 -2.51 19.66
C ILE A 48 -10.54 -3.20 19.82
N ALA A 49 -11.35 -2.76 20.80
CA ALA A 49 -12.66 -3.34 21.06
C ALA A 49 -13.62 -3.19 19.86
N LEU A 50 -13.62 -2.04 19.17
CA LEU A 50 -14.39 -1.80 17.95
C LEU A 50 -13.99 -2.74 16.81
N THR A 51 -12.68 -2.98 16.67
CA THR A 51 -12.13 -3.87 15.64
C THR A 51 -12.54 -5.31 15.91
N GLU A 52 -12.49 -5.75 17.17
CA GLU A 52 -12.93 -7.09 17.57
C GLU A 52 -14.43 -7.29 17.34
N ALA A 53 -15.26 -6.34 17.79
CA ALA A 53 -16.70 -6.36 17.58
C ALA A 53 -17.07 -6.43 16.10
N TYR A 54 -16.44 -5.61 15.25
CA TYR A 54 -16.67 -5.63 13.82
C TYR A 54 -16.34 -6.99 13.20
N ARG A 55 -15.20 -7.60 13.58
CA ARG A 55 -14.81 -8.93 13.08
C ARG A 55 -15.79 -10.02 13.46
N LEU A 56 -16.30 -10.02 14.70
CA LEU A 56 -17.32 -10.97 15.14
C LEU A 56 -18.63 -10.78 14.36
N LEU A 57 -19.07 -9.54 14.18
CA LEU A 57 -20.27 -9.25 13.41
C LEU A 57 -20.16 -9.68 11.94
N LEU A 58 -18.99 -9.56 11.31
CA LEU A 58 -18.76 -10.05 9.94
C LEU A 58 -18.89 -11.57 9.80
N THR A 59 -18.66 -12.34 10.86
CA THR A 59 -18.83 -13.81 10.81
C THR A 59 -20.28 -14.23 10.93
N VAL A 60 -21.11 -13.42 11.58
CA VAL A 60 -22.52 -13.73 11.87
C VAL A 60 -23.45 -13.10 10.84
N VAL A 61 -23.12 -11.89 10.36
CA VAL A 61 -23.86 -11.17 9.33
C VAL A 61 -23.09 -11.30 8.02
N PRO A 62 -23.44 -12.26 7.14
CA PRO A 62 -22.82 -12.34 5.84
C PRO A 62 -23.10 -11.05 5.04
N PRO A 63 -22.17 -10.64 4.15
CA PRO A 63 -22.45 -9.58 3.19
C PRO A 63 -23.52 -10.09 2.23
N GLU A 64 -24.79 -9.89 2.56
CA GLU A 64 -25.86 -10.16 1.61
C GLU A 64 -25.63 -9.30 0.36
N GLU A 65 -25.52 -9.96 -0.79
CA GLU A 65 -25.67 -9.32 -2.08
C GLU A 65 -27.02 -8.62 -2.07
N THR A 66 -26.98 -7.31 -2.29
CA THR A 66 -28.12 -6.41 -2.40
C THR A 66 -29.25 -7.05 -3.18
N VAL A 67 -30.24 -7.60 -2.48
CA VAL A 67 -31.59 -7.75 -3.03
C VAL A 67 -32.16 -6.33 -3.01
N GLU A 68 -32.15 -5.69 -4.17
CA GLU A 68 -32.88 -4.47 -4.42
C GLU A 68 -34.32 -4.64 -3.94
N GLN A 69 -34.73 -3.86 -2.94
CA GLN A 69 -36.15 -3.66 -2.69
C GLN A 69 -36.61 -2.41 -3.44
N PRO A 70 -37.76 -2.49 -4.13
CA PRO A 70 -38.19 -1.51 -5.11
C PRO A 70 -38.61 -0.21 -4.43
N SER A 71 -38.03 0.87 -4.93
CA SER A 71 -38.53 2.24 -4.80
C SER A 71 -40.02 2.30 -5.07
N SER A 72 -40.80 2.55 -4.03
CA SER A 72 -42.19 2.98 -4.14
C SER A 72 -42.29 4.38 -3.55
N GLN A 73 -42.28 5.39 -4.42
CA GLN A 73 -43.44 6.27 -4.61
C GLN A 73 -43.06 7.48 -5.47
N SER A 74 -43.75 7.53 -6.60
CA SER A 74 -43.87 8.62 -7.55
C SER A 74 -44.46 9.88 -6.93
N PHE A 75 -43.84 11.03 -7.23
CA PHE A 75 -44.59 12.25 -7.49
C PHE A 75 -43.80 13.15 -8.45
N THR A 76 -44.26 13.22 -9.69
CA THR A 76 -44.00 14.40 -10.54
C THR A 76 -45.09 15.42 -10.22
N PRO A 77 -44.77 16.72 -10.32
CA PRO A 77 -45.52 17.46 -11.31
C PRO A 77 -44.62 18.29 -12.22
N ARG A 78 -44.93 18.14 -13.50
CA ARG A 78 -44.59 18.98 -14.64
C ARG A 78 -44.92 20.46 -14.36
N ARG A 79 -43.97 21.36 -14.64
CA ARG A 79 -44.27 22.71 -15.12
C ARG A 79 -43.21 23.17 -16.12
N GLU A 80 -43.71 23.59 -17.26
CA GLU A 80 -42.97 24.03 -18.45
C GLU A 80 -42.38 25.45 -18.30
N GLU A 81 -41.14 25.60 -18.81
CA GLU A 81 -40.60 26.67 -19.68
C GLU A 81 -40.46 28.16 -19.19
N PRO A 82 -39.68 29.03 -19.88
CA PRO A 82 -38.39 28.84 -20.60
C PRO A 82 -37.35 30.00 -20.39
N LYS A 83 -36.19 29.86 -21.04
CA LYS A 83 -35.40 30.89 -21.78
C LYS A 83 -34.24 31.66 -21.08
N ALA A 84 -33.08 31.56 -21.74
CA ALA A 84 -32.07 32.61 -22.04
C ALA A 84 -30.62 32.34 -21.55
N THR A 85 -29.77 31.92 -22.49
CA THR A 85 -28.39 32.41 -22.67
C THR A 85 -28.46 33.63 -23.63
N PRO A 86 -27.42 34.46 -23.92
CA PRO A 86 -25.98 34.10 -23.94
C PRO A 86 -24.89 35.22 -23.76
N LYS A 87 -23.61 34.79 -23.86
CA LYS A 87 -22.35 35.48 -24.33
C LYS A 87 -21.57 36.45 -23.40
N THR A 88 -20.25 36.19 -23.21
CA THR A 88 -19.08 36.96 -23.76
C THR A 88 -18.46 37.89 -22.68
N THR A 89 -17.16 38.14 -22.45
CA THR A 89 -15.85 37.80 -23.06
C THR A 89 -14.75 38.54 -22.22
N VAL A 90 -13.56 37.93 -22.05
CA VAL A 90 -12.19 38.52 -21.77
C VAL A 90 -11.98 39.17 -20.38
N VAL A 91 -10.91 38.91 -19.63
CA VAL A 91 -9.55 39.53 -19.73
C VAL A 91 -8.45 38.62 -19.12
N THR A 92 -7.33 38.56 -19.82
CA THR A 92 -5.96 38.11 -19.49
C THR A 92 -5.23 38.99 -18.48
N GLU A 93 -4.36 38.41 -17.63
CA GLU A 93 -2.96 38.84 -17.32
C GLU A 93 -2.46 38.06 -16.08
N THR A 94 -1.42 37.23 -16.22
CA THR A 94 0.02 37.55 -16.03
C THR A 94 0.40 37.81 -14.57
N PHE A 95 1.17 36.91 -13.94
CA PHE A 95 2.40 37.29 -13.24
C PHE A 95 3.31 36.08 -12.96
N VAL A 96 4.60 36.31 -13.22
CA VAL A 96 5.76 35.42 -13.11
C VAL A 96 6.50 35.72 -11.81
N SER A 97 7.39 34.79 -11.40
CA SER A 97 8.50 34.97 -10.45
C SER A 97 8.11 34.74 -8.97
N ARG A 98 8.91 34.14 -8.08
CA ARG A 98 10.37 33.97 -8.06
C ARG A 98 10.76 32.91 -7.01
N ARG A 99 11.79 32.16 -7.37
CA ARG A 99 12.76 31.34 -6.63
C ARG A 99 13.07 31.79 -5.17
N GLU A 100 13.29 30.83 -4.26
CA GLU A 100 14.55 30.58 -3.51
C GLU A 100 14.36 29.67 -2.27
N GLU A 101 15.04 28.51 -2.26
CA GLU A 101 15.62 27.91 -1.05
C GLU A 101 16.89 28.70 -0.68
N PRO A 102 17.42 28.67 0.57
CA PRO A 102 18.40 27.62 0.91
C PRO A 102 18.58 27.21 2.41
N LYS A 103 19.14 26.00 2.57
CA LYS A 103 20.19 25.54 3.51
C LYS A 103 20.05 25.58 5.05
N ALA A 104 20.16 24.36 5.60
CA ALA A 104 21.14 23.87 6.59
C ALA A 104 21.01 24.23 8.07
N THR A 105 20.98 23.22 8.95
CA THR A 105 22.07 22.88 9.90
C THR A 105 21.77 21.60 10.70
N ARG A 106 22.85 20.85 10.96
CA ARG A 106 23.00 19.55 11.64
C ARG A 106 23.33 19.75 13.13
N GLN A 107 22.86 18.84 14.00
CA GLN A 107 23.48 18.30 15.25
C GLN A 107 22.40 17.46 15.97
N GLU A 108 22.45 16.13 16.09
CA GLU A 108 23.38 15.23 16.79
C GLU A 108 23.37 15.41 18.32
N THR A 109 22.61 14.58 19.05
CA THR A 109 22.96 14.01 20.38
C THR A 109 22.00 12.87 20.77
N ALA A 110 22.54 11.65 20.88
CA ALA A 110 22.12 10.62 21.85
C ALA A 110 23.11 10.72 23.05
N PRO A 111 22.92 10.13 24.26
CA PRO A 111 22.72 8.66 24.41
C PRO A 111 21.99 8.11 25.69
N LYS A 112 21.66 6.80 25.59
CA LYS A 112 21.65 5.71 26.61
C LYS A 112 20.70 5.81 27.83
N THR A 113 19.98 4.76 28.24
CA THR A 113 20.46 3.58 29.01
C THR A 113 19.21 2.66 29.22
N THR A 114 19.12 1.42 28.67
CA THR A 114 19.36 0.10 29.33
C THR A 114 18.05 -0.64 29.72
N VAL A 115 17.64 -1.68 28.97
CA VAL A 115 17.75 -3.15 29.23
C VAL A 115 16.51 -3.77 29.90
N THR A 116 15.81 -4.66 29.19
CA THR A 116 15.47 -6.07 29.59
C THR A 116 14.31 -6.63 28.76
N THR A 117 14.59 -7.80 28.19
CA THR A 117 13.81 -8.84 27.52
C THR A 117 12.42 -9.16 28.12
N GLU A 118 11.39 -9.28 27.26
CA GLU A 118 10.49 -10.45 27.07
C GLU A 118 9.34 -10.13 26.07
N LYS A 119 9.07 -11.02 25.11
CA LYS A 119 7.95 -11.01 24.13
C LYS A 119 6.99 -12.14 24.57
N PRO A 120 5.64 -12.12 24.36
CA PRO A 120 4.94 -11.49 23.24
C PRO A 120 3.55 -10.91 23.57
N GLN A 121 3.41 -9.59 23.59
CA GLN A 121 2.11 -8.92 23.52
C GLN A 121 2.18 -7.71 22.59
N SER A 122 1.20 -7.63 21.70
CA SER A 122 1.04 -6.58 20.68
C SER A 122 0.60 -5.26 21.33
N PRO A 123 1.51 -4.28 21.43
CA PRO A 123 1.25 -2.91 20.98
C PRO A 123 2.55 -2.21 20.48
N PRO A 124 2.55 -0.94 20.03
CA PRO A 124 1.65 -0.22 19.13
C PRO A 124 2.02 -0.55 17.66
N ALA A 125 1.34 0.00 16.65
CA ALA A 125 1.77 -0.21 15.26
C ALA A 125 3.17 0.41 15.06
N ASN A 126 4.20 -0.42 15.23
CA ASN A 126 5.58 -0.04 15.00
C ASN A 126 5.68 0.32 13.50
N ILE A 127 6.28 1.45 13.16
CA ILE A 127 6.49 1.86 11.75
C ILE A 127 7.09 0.68 10.94
N GLY A 128 7.99 -0.08 11.55
CA GLY A 128 8.54 -1.31 10.99
C GLY A 128 7.52 -2.42 10.72
N GLU A 129 6.46 -2.57 11.51
CA GLU A 129 5.39 -3.56 11.28
C GLU A 129 4.49 -3.16 10.10
N ILE A 130 4.24 -1.85 9.93
CA ILE A 130 3.54 -1.32 8.75
C ILE A 130 4.39 -1.53 7.49
N GLU A 131 5.69 -1.24 7.56
CA GLU A 131 6.64 -1.48 6.47
C GLU A 131 6.73 -2.98 6.15
N GLN A 132 6.82 -3.85 7.14
CA GLN A 132 6.83 -5.31 6.95
C GLN A 132 5.54 -5.81 6.30
N ARG A 133 4.38 -5.30 6.72
CA ARG A 133 3.09 -5.66 6.10
C ARG A 133 3.02 -5.17 4.65
N LEU A 134 3.53 -3.97 4.36
CA LEU A 134 3.63 -3.44 3.00
C LEU A 134 4.55 -4.31 2.14
N LYS A 135 5.73 -4.65 2.67
CA LYS A 135 6.68 -5.56 2.05
C LYS A 135 6.04 -6.90 1.71
N TRP A 136 5.34 -7.53 2.66
CA TRP A 136 4.68 -8.82 2.45
C TRP A 136 3.68 -8.76 1.30
N LYS A 137 2.78 -7.76 1.32
CA LYS A 137 1.79 -7.56 0.24
C LYS A 137 2.46 -7.33 -1.10
N THR A 138 3.52 -6.51 -1.13
CA THR A 138 4.23 -6.17 -2.36
C THR A 138 4.99 -7.38 -2.91
N TYR A 139 5.60 -8.17 -2.03
CA TYR A 139 6.30 -9.41 -2.37
C TYR A 139 5.34 -10.44 -2.98
N GLU A 140 4.16 -10.62 -2.39
CA GLU A 140 3.12 -11.49 -2.94
C GLU A 140 2.70 -11.06 -4.36
N GLN A 141 2.48 -9.76 -4.55
CA GLN A 141 2.17 -9.20 -5.87
C GLN A 141 3.32 -9.39 -6.87
N LEU A 142 4.56 -9.16 -6.44
CA LEU A 142 5.76 -9.36 -7.24
C LEU A 142 5.86 -10.81 -7.71
N GLN A 143 5.70 -11.77 -6.80
CA GLN A 143 5.69 -13.20 -7.15
C GLN A 143 4.58 -13.53 -8.15
N ARG A 144 3.40 -12.93 -8.01
CA ARG A 144 2.30 -13.12 -8.96
C ARG A 144 2.65 -12.60 -10.35
N PHE A 145 3.29 -11.44 -10.46
CA PHE A 145 3.75 -10.91 -11.74
C PHE A 145 4.85 -11.75 -12.38
N LEU A 146 5.80 -12.24 -11.59
CA LEU A 146 6.86 -13.12 -12.06
C LEU A 146 6.30 -14.45 -12.59
N LYS A 147 5.36 -15.06 -11.86
CA LYS A 147 4.64 -16.27 -12.32
C LYS A 147 3.87 -16.03 -13.62
N ALA A 148 3.25 -14.87 -13.76
CA ALA A 148 2.55 -14.47 -14.97
C ALA A 148 3.47 -13.99 -16.11
N LYS A 149 4.80 -14.05 -15.95
CA LYS A 149 5.81 -13.50 -16.88
C LYS A 149 5.61 -12.02 -17.24
N ARG A 150 4.93 -11.24 -16.38
CA ARG A 150 4.69 -9.80 -16.56
C ARG A 150 5.88 -8.99 -16.01
N PHE A 151 7.07 -9.22 -16.56
CA PHE A 151 8.33 -8.68 -16.02
C PHE A 151 8.40 -7.15 -15.93
N PRO A 152 7.93 -6.37 -16.92
CA PRO A 152 7.95 -4.90 -16.81
C PRO A 152 7.15 -4.38 -15.60
N GLN A 153 6.03 -5.05 -15.28
CA GLN A 153 5.18 -4.68 -14.14
C GLN A 153 5.79 -5.11 -12.81
N ALA A 154 6.40 -6.31 -12.79
CA ALA A 154 7.17 -6.78 -11.64
C ALA A 154 8.29 -5.79 -11.27
N ILE A 155 9.03 -5.31 -12.28
CA ILE A 155 10.14 -4.37 -12.09
C ILE A 155 9.63 -3.02 -11.63
N ALA A 156 8.61 -2.46 -12.30
CA ALA A 156 8.05 -1.17 -11.89
C ALA A 156 7.55 -1.19 -10.43
N LEU A 157 6.93 -2.30 -10.01
CA LEU A 157 6.50 -2.49 -8.63
C LEU A 157 7.70 -2.54 -7.66
N ALA A 158 8.74 -3.30 -8.00
CA ALA A 158 9.93 -3.44 -7.18
C ALA A 158 10.76 -2.14 -7.10
N GLU A 159 10.86 -1.39 -8.21
CA GLU A 159 11.50 -0.06 -8.26
C GLU A 159 10.74 0.93 -7.38
N ALA A 160 9.41 1.00 -7.51
CA ALA A 160 8.59 1.87 -6.67
C ALA A 160 8.72 1.53 -5.17
N LEU A 161 8.91 0.25 -4.82
CA LEU A 161 9.17 -0.15 -3.44
C LEU A 161 10.58 0.26 -2.99
N ALA A 162 11.59 0.10 -3.85
CA ALA A 162 12.97 0.49 -3.58
C ALA A 162 13.13 2.00 -3.37
N ASP A 163 12.37 2.82 -4.10
CA ASP A 163 12.36 4.27 -3.92
C ASP A 163 11.75 4.68 -2.57
N ARG A 164 10.73 3.95 -2.10
CA ARG A 164 10.11 4.18 -0.79
C ARG A 164 10.97 3.71 0.37
N LEU A 165 11.68 2.60 0.19
CA LEU A 165 12.50 1.96 1.22
C LEU A 165 13.97 1.82 0.75
N PRO A 166 14.67 2.94 0.49
CA PRO A 166 15.98 2.90 -0.14
C PRO A 166 17.06 2.31 0.76
N LYS A 167 16.89 2.33 2.09
CA LYS A 167 17.84 1.78 3.07
C LYS A 167 17.71 0.27 3.24
N ASP A 168 16.68 -0.33 2.66
CA ASP A 168 16.35 -1.73 2.90
C ASP A 168 17.09 -2.66 1.94
N ALA A 169 17.85 -3.61 2.51
CA ALA A 169 18.61 -4.57 1.72
C ALA A 169 17.71 -5.60 1.04
N GLU A 170 16.60 -6.02 1.66
CA GLU A 170 15.70 -7.04 1.11
C GLU A 170 15.01 -6.54 -0.16
N VAL A 171 14.55 -5.28 -0.13
CA VAL A 171 13.87 -4.66 -1.27
C VAL A 171 14.83 -4.50 -2.45
N ARG A 172 16.08 -4.09 -2.18
CA ARG A 172 17.15 -4.04 -3.20
C ARG A 172 17.42 -5.42 -3.78
N GLN A 173 17.49 -6.45 -2.94
CA GLN A 173 17.70 -7.82 -3.38
C GLN A 173 16.54 -8.31 -4.26
N TRP A 174 15.28 -8.03 -3.89
CA TRP A 174 14.12 -8.39 -4.72
C TRP A 174 14.16 -7.73 -6.10
N LEU A 175 14.51 -6.44 -6.16
CA LEU A 175 14.68 -5.73 -7.42
C LEU A 175 15.82 -6.33 -8.26
N ALA A 176 16.95 -6.65 -7.64
CA ALA A 176 18.09 -7.26 -8.31
C ALA A 176 17.74 -8.65 -8.89
N ILE A 177 17.05 -9.48 -8.11
CA ILE A 177 16.52 -10.78 -8.56
C ILE A 177 15.51 -10.60 -9.69
N ALA A 178 14.62 -9.61 -9.62
CA ALA A 178 13.64 -9.34 -10.68
C ALA A 178 14.34 -8.98 -12.00
N TYR A 179 15.38 -8.14 -11.97
CA TYR A 179 16.20 -7.84 -13.15
C TYR A 179 16.91 -9.07 -13.69
N GLN A 180 17.45 -9.93 -12.82
CA GLN A 180 18.10 -11.16 -13.24
C GLN A 180 17.12 -12.12 -13.93
N ILE A 181 15.95 -12.38 -13.32
CA ILE A 181 14.91 -13.25 -13.89
C ILE A 181 14.47 -12.72 -15.26
N TRP A 182 14.29 -11.41 -15.39
CA TRP A 182 13.94 -10.83 -16.68
C TRP A 182 15.08 -10.94 -17.70
N GLY A 183 16.33 -10.72 -17.27
CA GLY A 183 17.51 -10.95 -18.09
C GLY A 183 17.53 -12.37 -18.66
N ARG A 184 17.30 -13.38 -17.83
CA ARG A 184 17.20 -14.79 -18.23
C ARG A 184 16.06 -15.06 -19.21
N ALA A 185 14.90 -14.45 -18.98
CA ALA A 185 13.78 -14.54 -19.92
C ALA A 185 14.14 -13.94 -21.29
N LEU A 186 14.82 -12.79 -21.31
CA LEU A 186 15.27 -12.13 -22.54
C LEU A 186 16.33 -12.94 -23.30
N ILE A 187 17.20 -13.69 -22.59
CA ILE A 187 18.12 -14.64 -23.24
C ILE A 187 17.33 -15.69 -24.03
N ASN A 188 16.28 -16.26 -23.42
CA ASN A 188 15.43 -17.26 -24.09
C ASN A 188 14.68 -16.66 -25.28
N ASP A 189 14.28 -15.39 -25.19
CA ASP A 189 13.63 -14.65 -26.29
C ASP A 189 14.64 -14.14 -27.35
N ASN A 190 15.91 -14.58 -27.29
CA ASN A 190 17.01 -14.17 -28.16
C ASN A 190 17.32 -12.66 -28.16
N GLN A 191 16.86 -11.93 -27.13
CA GLN A 191 17.11 -10.50 -26.93
C GLN A 191 18.36 -10.25 -26.09
N VAL A 192 19.49 -10.81 -26.55
CA VAL A 192 20.77 -10.88 -25.82
C VAL A 192 21.28 -9.51 -25.35
N LEU A 193 21.19 -8.48 -26.20
CA LEU A 193 21.64 -7.13 -25.85
C LEU A 193 20.86 -6.54 -24.67
N LYS A 194 19.53 -6.72 -24.68
CA LYS A 194 18.67 -6.25 -23.57
C LYS A 194 18.94 -7.07 -22.32
N ALA A 195 19.07 -8.39 -22.44
CA ALA A 195 19.43 -9.26 -21.32
C ALA A 195 20.71 -8.75 -20.62
N ARG A 196 21.75 -8.44 -21.40
CA ARG A 196 23.02 -7.92 -20.87
C ARG A 196 22.86 -6.63 -20.07
N ILE A 197 21.98 -5.73 -20.50
CA ILE A 197 21.69 -4.48 -19.78
C ILE A 197 21.06 -4.77 -18.43
N TYR A 198 20.04 -5.63 -18.38
CA TYR A 198 19.33 -5.94 -17.14
C TYR A 198 20.16 -6.76 -16.16
N LEU A 199 20.97 -7.71 -16.65
CA LEU A 199 21.93 -8.43 -15.83
C LEU A 199 22.97 -7.50 -15.18
N LYS A 200 23.48 -6.52 -15.94
CA LYS A 200 24.36 -5.48 -15.38
C LYS A 200 23.65 -4.62 -14.34
N LYS A 201 22.38 -4.27 -14.57
CA LYS A 201 21.56 -3.55 -13.59
C LYS A 201 21.39 -4.36 -12.31
N ALA A 202 21.13 -5.66 -12.39
CA ALA A 202 21.00 -6.54 -11.23
C ALA A 202 22.24 -6.46 -10.31
N LEU A 203 23.45 -6.58 -10.89
CA LEU A 203 24.71 -6.48 -10.13
C LEU A 203 24.92 -5.10 -9.51
N LYS A 204 24.47 -4.03 -10.19
CA LYS A 204 24.58 -2.67 -9.66
C LYS A 204 23.63 -2.43 -8.49
N THR A 205 22.44 -3.03 -8.53
CA THR A 205 21.41 -2.89 -7.49
C THR A 205 21.84 -3.56 -6.19
N ASP A 206 22.44 -4.75 -6.26
CA ASP A 206 22.93 -5.49 -5.08
C ASP A 206 24.38 -5.99 -5.26
N PRO A 207 25.39 -5.12 -5.06
CA PRO A 207 26.80 -5.49 -5.27
C PRO A 207 27.38 -6.43 -4.21
N HIS A 208 26.75 -6.53 -3.04
CA HIS A 208 27.31 -7.25 -1.89
C HIS A 208 26.89 -8.73 -1.88
N ASN A 209 25.98 -9.12 -2.76
CA ASN A 209 25.43 -10.46 -2.83
C ASN A 209 26.23 -11.36 -3.78
N LYS A 210 27.09 -12.19 -3.18
CA LYS A 210 27.92 -13.16 -3.90
C LYS A 210 27.11 -14.21 -4.65
N ALA A 211 25.96 -14.63 -4.11
CA ALA A 211 25.12 -15.64 -4.74
C ALA A 211 24.52 -15.10 -6.05
N LEU A 212 23.92 -13.90 -5.99
CA LEU A 212 23.42 -13.20 -7.17
C LEU A 212 24.54 -13.00 -8.20
N TRP A 213 25.73 -12.59 -7.76
CA TRP A 213 26.87 -12.40 -8.65
C TRP A 213 27.23 -13.68 -9.41
N ASN A 214 27.34 -14.81 -8.71
CA ASN A 214 27.63 -16.11 -9.33
C ASN A 214 26.55 -16.55 -10.33
N GLU A 215 25.28 -16.26 -10.04
CA GLU A 215 24.19 -16.58 -10.96
C GLU A 215 24.23 -15.71 -12.21
N VAL A 216 24.35 -14.39 -12.05
CA VAL A 216 24.44 -13.45 -13.17
C VAL A 216 25.67 -13.73 -14.03
N GLN A 217 26.80 -14.13 -13.42
CA GLN A 217 28.00 -14.51 -14.15
C GLN A 217 27.77 -15.75 -15.02
N ARG A 218 27.03 -16.75 -14.52
CA ARG A 218 26.61 -17.91 -15.33
C ARG A 218 25.69 -17.49 -16.47
N ASP A 219 24.78 -16.54 -16.22
CA ASP A 219 23.90 -16.01 -17.26
C ASP A 219 24.69 -15.28 -18.36
N PHE A 220 25.77 -14.56 -18.03
CA PHE A 220 26.68 -13.97 -19.01
C PHE A 220 27.46 -15.02 -19.81
N GLN A 221 28.00 -16.05 -19.16
CA GLN A 221 28.66 -17.15 -19.88
C GLN A 221 27.70 -17.84 -20.85
N LYS A 222 26.43 -17.99 -20.47
CA LYS A 222 25.40 -18.55 -21.34
C LYS A 222 25.13 -17.66 -22.56
N ILE A 223 25.15 -16.34 -22.38
CA ILE A 223 25.08 -15.39 -23.50
C ILE A 223 26.26 -15.57 -24.45
N GLU A 224 27.48 -15.72 -23.92
CA GLU A 224 28.69 -15.92 -24.73
C GLU A 224 28.67 -17.23 -25.52
N GLN A 225 28.01 -18.28 -25.01
CA GLN A 225 27.86 -19.55 -25.74
C GLN A 225 26.84 -19.49 -26.89
N ILE A 226 25.94 -18.51 -26.88
CA ILE A 226 24.91 -18.33 -27.92
C ILE A 226 25.47 -17.55 -29.13
N PHE A 227 26.61 -16.87 -28.95
CA PHE A 227 27.29 -16.05 -29.97
C PHE A 227 28.62 -16.69 -30.39
#